data_AF-A0AA37JH26-F1
#
_entry.id   AF-A0AA37JH26-F1
#
_cell.length_a   1.000
_cell.length_b   1.000
_cell.length_c   1.000
_cell.angle_alpha   90.00
_cell.angle_beta   90.00
_cell.angle_gamma   90.00
#
_symmetry.space_group_name_H-M   'P 1'
#
loop_
_entity.id
_entity.type
_entity.pdbx_description
1 polymer ?
#
loop_
_entity_poly.entity_id
_entity_poly.type
_entity_poly.pdbx_seq_one_letter_code
_entity_poly.pdbx_strand_id
1 'polypeptide(L)'
;MKMGLRSINESLREAVDIPGSICIPLDEFDTEDLKRLALMARDNGVEIRIHKEESNFSQKVLVSLQRFEDRYIDPQSKKIRYLE
;
A
#
# COMPACT_ATOMS: atom_id res chain seq x y z
N MET A 1 2.14 -10.00 -16.00
CA MET A 1 3.29 -10.83 -15.57
C MET A 1 3.23 -10.78 -14.06
N LYS A 2 3.29 -11.90 -13.33
CA LYS A 2 3.13 -11.84 -11.87
C LYS A 2 4.23 -11.01 -11.20
N MET A 3 3.86 -10.31 -10.12
CA MET A 3 4.74 -9.49 -9.30
C MET A 3 5.91 -10.32 -8.80
N GLY A 4 7.14 -9.97 -9.20
CA GLY A 4 8.33 -10.57 -8.61
C GLY A 4 8.65 -9.94 -7.26
N LEU A 5 9.41 -10.64 -6.41
CA LEU A 5 9.93 -10.10 -5.14
C LEU A 5 10.63 -8.75 -5.30
N ARG A 6 11.34 -8.56 -6.41
CA ARG A 6 11.98 -7.29 -6.75
C ARG A 6 10.97 -6.17 -6.94
N SER A 7 9.89 -6.42 -7.67
CA SER A 7 8.83 -5.44 -7.93
C SER A 7 8.05 -5.09 -6.66
N ILE A 8 7.85 -6.07 -5.76
CA ILE A 8 7.26 -5.83 -4.43
C ILE A 8 8.16 -4.90 -3.60
N ASN A 9 9.46 -5.15 -3.57
CA ASN A 9 10.43 -4.29 -2.87
C ASN A 9 10.44 -2.87 -3.44
N GLU A 10 10.47 -2.74 -4.76
CA GLU A 10 10.43 -1.45 -5.44
C GLU A 10 9.13 -0.69 -5.07
N SER A 11 7.97 -1.35 -5.14
CA SER A 11 6.68 -0.75 -4.79
C SER A 11 6.59 -0.32 -3.32
N LEU A 12 7.12 -1.12 -2.39
CA LEU A 12 7.17 -0.76 -0.97
C LEU A 12 8.10 0.41 -0.71
N ARG A 13 9.27 0.43 -1.34
CA ARG A 13 10.21 1.54 -1.24
C ARG A 13 9.59 2.83 -1.76
N GLU A 14 8.96 2.79 -2.93
CA GLU A 14 8.26 3.94 -3.48
C GLU A 14 7.14 4.42 -2.54
N ALA A 15 6.37 3.51 -1.93
CA ALA A 15 5.31 3.86 -0.98
C ALA A 15 5.82 4.50 0.33
N VAL A 16 7.10 4.29 0.66
CA VAL A 16 7.77 4.91 1.81
C VAL A 16 8.38 6.26 1.42
N ASP A 17 9.01 6.33 0.25
CA ASP A 17 9.78 7.49 -0.22
C ASP A 17 8.89 8.61 -0.78
N ILE A 18 7.76 8.27 -1.41
CA ILE A 18 6.88 9.20 -2.11
C ILE A 18 5.59 9.42 -1.31
N PRO A 19 5.26 10.67 -0.95
CA PRO A 19 3.98 10.99 -0.33
C PRO A 19 2.81 10.63 -1.26
N GLY A 20 1.87 9.81 -0.78
CA GLY A 20 0.69 9.41 -1.52
C GLY A 20 0.40 7.92 -1.44
N SER A 21 -0.42 7.42 -2.37
CA SER A 21 -0.79 6.00 -2.45
C SER A 21 -0.40 5.41 -3.80
N ILE A 22 0.32 4.30 -3.78
CA ILE A 22 0.62 3.51 -4.98
C ILE A 22 -0.51 2.52 -5.16
N CYS A 23 -1.10 2.47 -6.34
CA CYS A 23 -2.21 1.58 -6.66
C CYS A 23 -1.81 0.60 -7.76
N ILE A 24 -1.86 -0.69 -7.44
CA ILE A 24 -1.50 -1.76 -8.37
C ILE A 24 -2.71 -2.69 -8.54
N PRO A 25 -3.07 -3.11 -9.76
CA PRO A 25 -4.12 -4.10 -9.97
C PRO A 25 -3.89 -5.41 -9.21
N LEU A 26 -4.92 -5.93 -8.55
CA LEU A 26 -4.86 -7.16 -7.74
C LEU A 26 -4.47 -8.39 -8.58
N ASP A 27 -4.81 -8.42 -9.86
CA ASP A 27 -4.50 -9.50 -10.80
C ASP A 27 -3.00 -9.61 -11.14
N GLU A 28 -2.20 -8.57 -10.88
CA GLU A 28 -0.73 -8.63 -10.98
C GLU A 28 -0.09 -9.40 -9.82
N PHE A 29 -0.83 -9.66 -8.73
CA PHE A 29 -0.36 -10.45 -7.61
C PHE A 29 -0.84 -11.90 -7.71
N ASP A 30 -0.05 -12.83 -7.21
CA ASP A 30 -0.54 -14.11 -6.75
C ASP A 30 -0.69 -14.16 -5.22
N THR A 31 -1.14 -15.29 -4.69
CA THR A 31 -1.35 -15.46 -3.25
C THR A 31 -0.04 -15.37 -2.45
N GLU A 32 1.07 -15.82 -3.02
CA GLU A 32 2.37 -15.80 -2.37
C GLU A 32 2.95 -14.37 -2.36
N ASP A 33 2.75 -13.62 -3.44
CA ASP A 33 3.08 -12.20 -3.54
C ASP A 33 2.35 -11.39 -2.47
N LEU A 34 1.04 -11.63 -2.29
CA LEU A 34 0.25 -10.95 -1.27
C LEU A 34 0.71 -11.28 0.15
N LYS A 35 1.09 -12.53 0.43
CA LYS A 35 1.65 -12.92 1.73
C LYS A 35 2.97 -12.20 2.01
N ARG A 36 3.87 -12.16 1.03
CA ARG A 36 5.15 -11.46 1.14
C ARG A 36 4.95 -9.98 1.34
N LEU A 37 4.10 -9.37 0.52
CA LEU A 37 3.72 -7.97 0.64
C LEU A 37 3.19 -7.66 2.04
N ALA A 38 2.29 -8.49 2.59
CA ALA A 38 1.74 -8.30 3.93
C ALA A 38 2.79 -8.37 5.04
N LEU A 39 3.74 -9.30 4.95
CA LEU A 39 4.85 -9.39 5.91
C LEU A 39 5.76 -8.17 5.82
N MET A 40 6.16 -7.80 4.60
CA MET A 40 7.12 -6.73 4.37
C MET A 40 6.52 -5.34 4.62
N ALA A 41 5.25 -5.12 4.30
CA ALA A 41 4.60 -3.83 4.52
C ALA A 41 4.55 -3.47 6.01
N ARG A 42 4.33 -4.46 6.89
CA ARG A 42 4.39 -4.27 8.35
C ARG A 42 5.75 -3.74 8.79
N ASP A 43 6.83 -4.36 8.31
CA ASP A 43 8.19 -3.99 8.70
C ASP A 43 8.60 -2.62 8.16
N ASN A 44 7.98 -2.17 7.07
CA ASN A 44 8.23 -0.88 6.42
C ASN A 44 7.26 0.23 6.84
N GLY A 45 6.33 -0.02 7.77
CA GLY A 45 5.34 0.97 8.19
C GLY A 45 4.36 1.40 7.07
N VAL A 46 4.07 0.47 6.16
CA VAL A 46 3.16 0.65 5.03
C VAL A 46 1.84 -0.07 5.30
N GLU A 47 0.74 0.61 5.02
CA GLU A 47 -0.60 0.03 5.01
C GLU A 47 -0.90 -0.57 3.64
N ILE A 48 -1.59 -1.70 3.63
CA ILE A 48 -2.16 -2.30 2.43
C ILE A 48 -3.68 -2.17 2.49
N ARG A 49 -4.30 -1.62 1.44
CA ARG A 49 -5.76 -1.63 1.26
C ARG A 49 -6.14 -2.29 -0.05
N ILE A 50 -7.13 -3.17 -0.01
CA ILE A 50 -7.71 -3.74 -1.23
C ILE A 50 -9.08 -3.10 -1.44
N HIS A 51 -9.29 -2.46 -2.59
CA HIS A 51 -10.56 -1.82 -2.91
C HIS A 51 -10.88 -1.94 -4.40
N LYS A 52 -12.17 -1.87 -4.74
CA LYS A 52 -12.62 -1.80 -6.13
C LYS A 52 -12.51 -0.35 -6.60
N GLU A 53 -11.90 -0.14 -7.75
CA GLU A 53 -11.87 1.16 -8.42
C GLU A 53 -13.31 1.53 -8.86
N GLU A 54 -13.75 2.73 -8.48
CA GLU A 54 -15.08 3.25 -8.83
C GLU A 54 -15.05 4.16 -10.07
N SER A 55 -13.92 4.19 -10.78
CA SER A 55 -13.75 4.99 -11.99
C SER A 55 -14.63 4.46 -13.14
N ASN A 56 -15.19 5.40 -13.91
CA ASN A 56 -15.96 5.07 -15.12
C ASN A 56 -15.10 4.48 -16.25
N PHE A 57 -13.77 4.53 -16.12
CA PHE A 57 -12.83 4.10 -17.15
C PHE A 57 -12.24 2.69 -16.90
N SER A 58 -12.28 2.20 -15.65
CA SER A 58 -11.71 0.91 -15.26
C SER A 58 -12.39 0.41 -13.98
N GLN A 59 -12.92 -0.81 -14.00
CA GLN A 59 -13.54 -1.48 -12.85
C GLN A 59 -12.62 -2.54 -12.24
N LYS A 60 -11.34 -2.21 -12.05
CA LYS A 60 -10.35 -3.15 -11.50
C LYS A 60 -10.39 -3.16 -9.97
N VAL A 61 -9.98 -4.28 -9.38
CA VAL A 61 -9.67 -4.35 -7.95
C VAL A 61 -8.21 -3.98 -7.78
N LEU A 62 -7.91 -3.06 -6.88
CA LEU A 62 -6.58 -2.50 -6.66
C LEU A 62 -6.06 -2.86 -5.27
N VAL A 63 -4.76 -3.10 -5.20
CA VAL A 63 -3.95 -3.13 -3.98
C VAL A 63 -3.28 -1.77 -3.86
N SER A 64 -3.64 -1.03 -2.82
CA SER A 64 -3.11 0.28 -2.50
C SER A 64 -2.10 0.19 -1.37
N LEU A 65 -0.93 0.80 -1.57
CA LEU A 65 0.15 0.90 -0.60
C LEU A 65 0.31 2.37 -0.18
N GLN A 66 0.29 2.63 1.12
CA GLN A 66 0.40 3.99 1.66
C GLN A 66 1.17 3.97 2.98
N ARG A 67 2.10 4.92 3.19
CA ARG A 67 2.79 5.09 4.47
C ARG A 67 1.81 5.43 5.59
N PHE A 68 2.01 4.85 6.77
CA PHE A 68 1.12 5.07 7.91
C PHE A 68 1.02 6.53 8.39
N GLU A 69 2.11 7.29 8.29
CA GLU A 69 2.16 8.70 8.69
C GLU A 69 1.31 9.61 7.78
N ASP A 70 1.21 9.27 6.50
CA ASP A 70 0.45 10.04 5.51
C ASP A 70 -1.06 9.79 5.61
N ARG A 71 -1.50 8.84 6.45
CA ARG A 71 -2.91 8.60 6.75
C ARG A 71 -3.55 9.74 7.56
N TYR A 72 -2.74 10.53 8.25
CA TYR A 72 -3.20 11.60 9.14
C TYR A 72 -2.63 12.97 8.69
N ILE A 73 -3.20 13.49 7.60
CA ILE A 73 -3.23 14.94 7.37
C ILE A 73 -4.65 15.41 7.69
N ASP A 74 -5.03 15.28 8.95
CA ASP A 74 -6.12 16.09 9.51
C ASP A 74 -5.44 17.29 10.21
N PRO A 75 -5.63 18.54 9.72
CA PRO A 75 -5.05 19.71 10.35
C PRO A 75 -5.53 19.96 11.80
N GLN A 76 -6.53 19.22 12.30
CA GLN A 76 -7.03 19.31 13.68
C GLN A 76 -6.83 18.07 14.55
N SER A 77 -6.42 16.92 14.01
CA SER A 77 -6.28 15.71 14.84
C SER A 77 -4.94 15.68 15.58
N LYS A 78 -4.97 15.66 16.91
CA LYS A 78 -3.79 15.38 17.73
C LYS A 78 -3.31 13.96 17.39
N LYS A 79 -2.10 13.86 16.81
CA LYS A 79 -1.40 12.60 16.58
C LYS A 79 -1.49 11.72 17.82
N ILE A 80 -2.17 10.57 17.72
CA ILE A 80 -2.13 9.55 18.78
C ILE A 80 -0.70 9.02 18.79
N ARG A 81 0.07 9.38 19.81
CA ARG A 81 1.38 8.80 20.07
C ARG A 81 1.15 7.53 20.86
N TYR A 82 1.68 6.42 20.36
CA TYR A 82 1.90 5.25 21.21
C TYR A 82 2.94 5.67 22.24
N LEU A 83 2.57 5.64 23.51
CA LEU A 83 3.52 5.78 24.62
C LEU A 83 4.27 4.45 24.73
N GLU A 84 5.60 4.52 24.68
CA GLU A 84 6.49 3.41 25.07
C GLU A 84 6.28 3.03 26.54
#